data_AF-A0A4D7AQ58-F1
#
_entry.id   AF-A0A4D7AQ58-F1
#
_cell.length_a   1.000
_cell.length_b   1.000
_cell.length_c   1.000
_cell.angle_alpha   90.00
_cell.angle_beta   90.00
_cell.angle_gamma   90.00
#
_symmetry.space_group_name_H-M   'P 1'
#
loop_
_entity.id
_entity.type
_entity.pdbx_description
1 polymer ?
#
loop_
_entity_poly.entity_id
_entity_poly.type
_entity_poly.pdbx_seq_one_letter_code
_entity_poly.pdbx_strand_id
1 'polypeptide(L)'
;MLDLQRGQKISIQTVCRTWTLEVELRHQGPLAVDVSCFGLDSAGRLSDERYFLFYNQRRSPEGAMALSEGASGGTARFQVDLAALPDHIQRLSFTAAIDGGRTLRELEQGSIGLWVRGEEMARYAYAGNEFSGERAIVAGELYRKNGDWKFSAVGRGFNGGLRALVESFGGVVSDPVPPPPPPVRTAVSARTTRQPAAPAGGPPPSVGDILRSLPPHVCTRMEGLARRCQGDLDFLAPLYKASFAALAQVPRAAERDLQTVLCADASGSMFDLYRGGRVQQMFDKFFALSSTLSDSGALDCWAFAAKSRQLEPVTLDNIRDYTFSQAGGYERWMSMLNYQYNNEPEAMRDIMMIYGGLRRPILVLFLTDGRLQSDWEIEEILIKTSRFPVFWQFIGLYGEEYGVLNHLDEIDGRHTQNAAFLKMEDFDDFMDSGFYRTIFANTAAWLEELDRKQMLP
;
A
#
# COMPACT_ATOMS: atom_id res chain seq x y z
N MET A 1 29.77 -24.26 9.46
CA MET A 1 28.64 -24.18 8.51
C MET A 1 28.29 -25.59 8.04
N LEU A 2 27.02 -25.99 8.20
CA LEU A 2 26.44 -27.23 7.67
C LEU A 2 25.64 -26.92 6.40
N ASP A 3 25.94 -27.60 5.30
CA ASP A 3 25.10 -27.56 4.11
C ASP A 3 23.96 -28.57 4.25
N LEU A 4 22.74 -28.05 4.16
CA LEU A 4 21.50 -28.81 4.31
C LEU A 4 20.92 -29.15 2.95
N GLN A 5 20.34 -30.35 2.86
CA GLN A 5 19.53 -30.77 1.72
C GLN A 5 18.04 -30.61 2.02
N ARG A 6 17.24 -30.50 0.96
CA ARG A 6 15.78 -30.45 1.08
C ARG A 6 15.25 -31.62 1.91
N GLY A 7 14.44 -31.31 2.92
CA GLY A 7 13.86 -32.26 3.89
C GLY A 7 14.74 -32.54 5.11
N GLN A 8 16.00 -32.08 5.14
CA GLN A 8 16.91 -32.31 6.26
C GLN A 8 16.50 -31.50 7.49
N LYS A 9 16.63 -32.13 8.66
CA LYS A 9 16.25 -31.57 9.95
C LYS A 9 17.44 -31.57 10.91
N ILE A 10 17.65 -30.47 11.61
CA ILE A 10 18.71 -30.30 12.60
C ILE A 10 18.14 -29.75 13.93
N SER A 11 18.82 -30.05 15.03
CA SER A 11 18.54 -29.42 16.33
C SER A 11 19.23 -28.07 16.40
N ILE A 12 18.49 -27.02 16.78
CA ILE A 12 19.04 -25.68 17.01
C ILE A 12 20.00 -25.71 18.20
N GLN A 13 19.64 -26.41 19.27
CA GLN A 13 20.52 -26.51 20.44
C GLN A 13 21.85 -27.21 20.10
N THR A 14 21.84 -28.24 19.25
CA THR A 14 23.08 -28.93 18.85
C THR A 14 23.94 -28.08 17.90
N VAL A 15 23.32 -27.42 16.92
CA VAL A 15 24.04 -26.71 15.85
C VAL A 15 24.39 -25.29 16.26
N CYS A 16 23.43 -24.53 16.75
CA CYS A 16 23.59 -23.11 17.11
C CYS A 16 24.04 -22.92 18.57
N ARG A 17 23.77 -23.88 19.47
CA ARG A 17 24.08 -23.80 20.92
C ARG A 17 23.43 -22.62 21.65
N THR A 18 22.45 -21.98 21.02
CA THR A 18 21.66 -20.85 21.51
C THR A 18 20.29 -20.89 20.86
N TRP A 19 19.31 -20.29 21.51
CA TRP A 19 17.95 -20.08 20.98
C TRP A 19 17.74 -18.67 20.44
N THR A 20 18.74 -17.80 20.58
CA THR A 20 18.79 -16.49 19.92
C THR A 20 19.67 -16.60 18.67
N LEU A 21 19.07 -16.46 17.50
CA LEU A 21 19.75 -16.57 16.20
C LEU A 21 19.17 -15.60 15.19
N GLU A 22 19.89 -15.44 14.07
CA GLU A 22 19.38 -14.76 12.90
C GLU A 22 19.08 -15.77 11.79
N VAL A 23 17.97 -15.57 11.09
CA VAL A 23 17.59 -16.35 9.91
C VAL A 23 17.68 -15.43 8.70
N GLU A 24 18.62 -15.72 7.82
CA GLU A 24 18.84 -14.94 6.60
C GLU A 24 18.22 -15.67 5.40
N LEU A 25 17.42 -14.98 4.59
CA LEU A 25 17.02 -15.45 3.27
C LEU A 25 17.70 -14.60 2.22
N ARG A 26 18.37 -15.23 1.25
CA ARG A 26 19.06 -14.52 0.16
C ARG A 26 18.64 -15.05 -1.18
N HIS A 27 18.28 -14.15 -2.08
CA HIS A 27 17.78 -14.36 -3.43
C HIS A 27 18.58 -13.50 -4.41
N GLN A 28 18.93 -14.07 -5.55
CA GLN A 28 19.63 -13.41 -6.64
C GLN A 28 18.85 -13.64 -7.93
N GLY A 29 18.69 -12.57 -8.71
CA GLY A 29 18.01 -12.60 -10.00
C GLY A 29 17.26 -11.29 -10.29
N PRO A 30 16.64 -11.19 -11.48
CA PRO A 30 15.93 -9.99 -11.95
C PRO A 30 14.53 -9.82 -11.33
N LEU A 31 14.26 -10.48 -10.21
CA LEU A 31 12.95 -10.60 -9.57
C LEU A 31 12.94 -9.83 -8.25
N ALA A 32 11.86 -9.09 -8.00
CA ALA A 32 11.52 -8.68 -6.65
C ALA A 32 10.98 -9.91 -5.91
N VAL A 33 11.60 -10.23 -4.77
CA VAL A 33 11.19 -11.34 -3.92
C VAL A 33 10.84 -10.77 -2.56
N ASP A 34 9.59 -10.97 -2.15
CA ASP A 34 9.09 -10.58 -0.84
C ASP A 34 9.28 -11.73 0.14
N VAL A 35 9.88 -11.44 1.28
CA VAL A 35 10.17 -12.43 2.32
C VAL A 35 9.29 -12.19 3.53
N SER A 36 8.76 -13.27 4.10
CA SER A 36 7.91 -13.21 5.28
C SER A 36 8.13 -14.40 6.22
N CYS A 37 7.67 -14.27 7.46
CA CYS A 37 7.72 -15.31 8.48
C CYS A 37 6.36 -15.45 9.17
N PHE A 38 5.84 -16.67 9.24
CA PHE A 38 4.59 -16.98 9.94
C PHE A 38 4.87 -17.70 11.26
N GLY A 39 4.44 -17.13 12.38
CA GLY A 39 4.32 -17.83 13.65
C GLY A 39 3.00 -18.61 13.71
N LEU A 40 3.10 -19.92 13.90
CA LEU A 40 2.02 -20.88 13.76
C LEU A 40 1.84 -21.66 15.05
N ASP A 41 0.58 -21.99 15.35
CA ASP A 41 0.22 -22.80 16.51
C ASP A 41 0.50 -24.30 16.32
N SER A 42 0.11 -25.10 17.33
CA SER A 42 0.24 -26.56 17.30
C SER A 42 -0.55 -27.25 16.19
N ALA A 43 -1.62 -26.63 15.68
CA ALA A 43 -2.37 -27.11 14.52
C ALA A 43 -1.72 -26.67 13.20
N GLY A 44 -0.62 -25.91 13.27
CA GLY A 44 0.08 -25.37 12.13
C GLY A 44 -0.64 -24.19 11.49
N ARG A 45 -1.52 -23.51 12.22
CA ARG A 45 -2.29 -22.36 11.74
C ARG A 45 -1.80 -21.03 12.29
N LEU A 46 -2.02 -19.97 11.51
CA LEU A 46 -1.83 -18.59 11.97
C LEU A 46 -3.03 -18.20 12.85
N SER A 47 -2.98 -18.50 14.14
CA SER A 47 -4.06 -18.18 15.09
C SER A 47 -3.94 -16.78 15.71
N ASP A 48 -2.78 -16.13 15.58
CA ASP A 48 -2.55 -14.74 15.94
C ASP A 48 -1.76 -14.05 14.83
N GLU A 49 -2.43 -13.16 14.10
CA GLU A 49 -1.88 -12.48 12.93
C GLU A 49 -0.71 -11.56 13.27
N ARG A 50 -0.54 -11.19 14.55
CA ARG A 50 0.60 -10.39 15.02
C ARG A 50 1.93 -11.14 14.91
N TYR A 51 1.90 -12.46 14.70
CA TYR A 51 3.07 -13.29 14.45
C TYR A 51 3.33 -13.55 12.96
N PHE A 52 2.62 -12.86 12.06
CA PHE A 52 2.99 -12.79 10.65
C PHE A 52 3.92 -11.61 10.41
N LEU A 53 5.22 -11.86 10.31
CA LEU A 53 6.23 -10.82 10.09
C LEU A 53 6.53 -10.65 8.59
N PHE A 54 6.42 -9.42 8.12
CA PHE A 54 6.70 -9.02 6.75
C PHE A 54 7.09 -7.53 6.72
N TYR A 55 7.26 -6.92 5.54
CA TYR A 55 7.77 -5.55 5.42
C TYR A 55 7.00 -4.50 6.25
N ASN A 56 5.68 -4.67 6.42
CA ASN A 56 4.81 -3.74 7.16
C ASN A 56 4.67 -4.09 8.66
N GLN A 57 4.82 -5.37 9.01
CA GLN A 57 4.73 -5.85 10.39
C GLN A 57 6.06 -6.50 10.77
N ARG A 58 7.04 -5.68 11.13
CA ARG A 58 8.43 -6.13 11.28
C ARG A 58 8.76 -6.76 12.63
N ARG A 59 7.86 -6.77 13.61
CA ARG A 59 8.14 -7.26 14.97
C ARG A 59 6.95 -8.02 15.54
N SER A 60 7.22 -9.04 16.34
CA SER A 60 6.21 -9.71 17.16
C SER A 60 5.88 -8.86 18.42
N PRO A 61 4.72 -9.06 19.06
CA PRO A 61 4.25 -8.22 20.18
C PRO A 61 5.23 -8.07 21.35
N GLU A 62 5.93 -9.15 21.67
CA GLU A 62 6.92 -9.28 22.73
C GLU A 62 8.35 -8.99 22.26
N GLY A 63 8.55 -8.77 20.96
CA GLY A 63 9.86 -8.53 20.35
C GLY A 63 10.74 -9.77 20.19
N ALA A 64 10.20 -10.98 20.41
CA ALA A 64 10.92 -12.24 20.20
C ALA A 64 11.29 -12.48 18.74
N MET A 65 10.57 -11.87 17.79
CA MET A 65 10.90 -11.89 16.37
C MET A 65 11.00 -10.47 15.84
N ALA A 66 12.01 -10.20 15.01
CA ALA A 66 12.15 -8.93 14.31
C ALA A 66 12.77 -9.11 12.91
N LEU A 67 12.14 -8.54 11.88
CA LEU A 67 12.71 -8.40 10.54
C LEU A 67 13.64 -7.18 10.52
N SER A 68 14.95 -7.41 10.52
CA SER A 68 16.00 -6.39 10.68
C SER A 68 16.49 -5.80 9.36
N GLU A 69 16.55 -6.60 8.28
CA GLU A 69 16.98 -6.15 6.95
C GLU A 69 16.11 -6.75 5.84
N GLY A 70 15.99 -5.98 4.75
CA GLY A 70 15.53 -6.36 3.41
C GLY A 70 14.24 -7.17 3.35
N ALA A 71 13.11 -6.47 3.33
CA ALA A 71 11.85 -7.09 2.95
C ALA A 71 11.62 -7.12 1.43
N SER A 72 12.34 -6.26 0.70
CA SER A 72 12.34 -6.16 -0.76
C SER A 72 13.78 -5.83 -1.19
N GLY A 73 14.42 -6.74 -1.92
CA GLY A 73 15.80 -6.59 -2.38
C GLY A 73 16.74 -7.67 -1.84
N GLY A 74 16.73 -8.83 -2.51
CA GLY A 74 17.75 -9.86 -2.43
C GLY A 74 17.92 -10.55 -1.08
N THR A 75 18.29 -9.86 0.00
CA THR A 75 18.63 -10.43 1.31
C THR A 75 17.68 -9.93 2.40
N ALA A 76 17.02 -10.84 3.10
CA ALA A 76 16.16 -10.59 4.26
C ALA A 76 16.74 -11.21 5.53
N ARG A 77 16.65 -10.54 6.68
CA ARG A 77 17.14 -11.08 7.97
C ARG A 77 16.10 -10.98 9.07
N PHE A 78 15.86 -12.10 9.74
CA PHE A 78 15.00 -12.18 10.92
C PHE A 78 15.84 -12.46 12.15
N GLN A 79 15.79 -11.59 13.13
CA GLN A 79 16.24 -11.88 14.49
C GLN A 79 15.16 -12.67 15.21
N VAL A 80 15.54 -13.78 15.84
CA VAL A 80 14.61 -14.68 16.54
C VAL A 80 15.19 -15.07 17.88
N ASP A 81 14.44 -14.82 18.95
CA ASP A 81 14.62 -15.38 20.28
C ASP A 81 13.56 -16.44 20.53
N LEU A 82 13.93 -17.70 20.30
CA LEU A 82 13.04 -18.84 20.45
C LEU A 82 12.67 -19.15 21.90
N ALA A 83 13.37 -18.58 22.88
CA ALA A 83 13.06 -18.71 24.30
C ALA A 83 11.97 -17.73 24.75
N ALA A 84 11.89 -16.58 24.09
CA ALA A 84 10.94 -15.51 24.40
C ALA A 84 9.57 -15.69 23.75
N LEU A 85 9.45 -16.60 22.77
CA LEU A 85 8.19 -16.90 22.11
C LEU A 85 7.17 -17.51 23.09
N PRO A 86 5.91 -17.03 23.11
CA PRO A 86 4.88 -17.61 23.96
C PRO A 86 4.50 -19.02 23.51
N ASP A 87 4.04 -19.83 24.47
CA ASP A 87 3.79 -21.26 24.28
C ASP A 87 2.72 -21.60 23.23
N HIS A 88 1.89 -20.64 22.80
CA HIS A 88 0.95 -20.90 21.71
C HIS A 88 1.64 -20.93 20.33
N ILE A 89 2.84 -20.33 20.18
CA ILE A 89 3.63 -20.39 18.95
C ILE A 89 4.53 -21.62 18.98
N GLN A 90 4.27 -22.56 18.08
CA GLN A 90 4.95 -23.86 18.02
C GLN A 90 5.83 -24.03 16.79
N ARG A 91 5.65 -23.17 15.76
CA ARG A 91 6.41 -23.22 14.52
C ARG A 91 6.56 -21.83 13.90
N LEU A 92 7.72 -21.52 13.36
CA LEU A 92 7.98 -20.37 12.50
C LEU A 92 8.25 -20.87 11.08
N SER A 93 7.52 -20.36 10.10
CA SER A 93 7.69 -20.72 8.68
C SER A 93 8.21 -19.53 7.89
N PHE A 94 9.41 -19.65 7.34
CA PHE A 94 10.05 -18.60 6.54
C PHE A 94 9.78 -18.84 5.06
N THR A 95 9.19 -17.83 4.42
CA THR A 95 8.70 -17.92 3.06
C THR A 95 9.23 -16.80 2.18
N ALA A 96 9.27 -17.06 0.88
CA ALA A 96 9.57 -16.07 -0.13
C ALA A 96 8.52 -16.16 -1.24
N ALA A 97 8.03 -15.02 -1.73
CA ALA A 97 7.05 -14.94 -2.80
C ALA A 97 7.49 -13.93 -3.86
N ILE A 98 7.08 -14.17 -5.10
CA ILE A 98 7.27 -13.26 -6.23
C ILE A 98 5.89 -12.74 -6.62
N ASP A 99 5.81 -11.43 -6.85
CA ASP A 99 4.58 -10.77 -7.30
C ASP A 99 4.44 -10.75 -8.84
N GLY A 100 3.21 -10.63 -9.32
CA GLY A 100 2.85 -10.58 -10.74
C GLY A 100 2.84 -11.92 -11.48
N GLY A 101 3.09 -11.86 -12.79
CA GLY A 101 3.00 -13.01 -13.71
C GLY A 101 4.27 -13.86 -13.82
N ARG A 102 5.32 -13.55 -13.05
CA ARG A 102 6.62 -14.26 -13.07
C ARG A 102 6.62 -15.46 -12.12
N THR A 103 7.66 -16.28 -12.21
CA THR A 103 7.78 -17.51 -11.39
C THR A 103 9.16 -17.65 -10.75
N LEU A 104 9.26 -18.51 -9.72
CA LEU A 104 10.53 -18.86 -9.09
C LEU A 104 11.54 -19.50 -10.05
N ARG A 105 11.11 -19.95 -11.24
CA ARG A 105 12.00 -20.45 -12.29
C ARG A 105 13.01 -19.41 -12.78
N GLU A 106 12.65 -18.13 -12.71
CA GLU A 106 13.50 -17.01 -13.11
C GLU A 106 14.51 -16.61 -12.02
N LEU A 107 14.48 -17.27 -10.85
CA LEU A 107 15.45 -17.07 -9.78
C LEU A 107 16.79 -17.69 -10.17
N GLU A 108 17.88 -16.91 -10.09
CA GLU A 108 19.23 -17.45 -10.35
C GLU A 108 19.68 -18.32 -9.18
N GLN A 109 19.56 -17.80 -7.96
CA GLN A 109 19.93 -18.51 -6.74
C GLN A 109 19.12 -18.02 -5.53
N GLY A 110 18.74 -18.94 -4.66
CA GLY A 110 18.08 -18.70 -3.38
C GLY A 110 18.76 -19.47 -2.25
N SER A 111 18.65 -18.97 -1.02
CA SER A 111 19.12 -19.68 0.17
C SER A 111 18.42 -19.21 1.44
N ILE A 112 18.39 -20.09 2.44
CA ILE A 112 18.05 -19.77 3.82
C ILE A 112 19.21 -20.23 4.72
N GLY A 113 19.71 -19.33 5.58
CA GLY A 113 20.83 -19.55 6.47
C GLY A 113 20.49 -19.26 7.93
N LEU A 114 21.10 -20.01 8.85
CA LEU A 114 21.03 -19.77 10.29
C LEU A 114 22.35 -19.17 10.76
N TRP A 115 22.28 -18.02 11.40
CA TRP A 115 23.44 -17.24 11.83
C TRP A 115 23.45 -17.02 13.33
N VAL A 116 24.62 -17.13 13.94
CA VAL A 116 24.82 -16.85 15.37
C VAL A 116 26.04 -15.94 15.51
N ARG A 117 25.85 -14.75 16.07
CA ARG A 117 26.93 -13.77 16.32
C ARG A 117 27.79 -13.48 15.07
N GLY A 118 27.16 -13.43 13.90
CA GLY A 118 27.81 -13.17 12.61
C GLY A 118 28.46 -14.39 11.95
N GLU A 119 28.37 -15.59 12.54
CA GLU A 119 28.82 -16.84 11.92
C GLU A 119 27.66 -17.66 11.36
N GLU A 120 27.81 -18.13 10.12
CA GLU A 120 26.83 -18.99 9.47
C GLU A 120 26.96 -20.46 9.94
N MET A 121 25.94 -20.92 10.64
CA MET A 121 25.91 -22.22 11.27
C MET A 121 25.40 -23.30 10.33
N ALA A 122 24.35 -23.00 9.56
CA ALA A 122 23.76 -23.90 8.58
C ALA A 122 23.15 -23.13 7.41
N ARG A 123 23.12 -23.74 6.22
CA ARG A 123 22.56 -23.16 5.00
C ARG A 123 21.79 -24.21 4.21
N TYR A 124 20.64 -23.85 3.65
CA TYR A 124 19.98 -24.58 2.58
C TYR A 124 19.91 -23.69 1.35
N ALA A 125 20.48 -24.13 0.24
CA ALA A 125 20.45 -23.43 -1.04
C ALA A 125 19.46 -24.08 -2.00
N TYR A 126 18.84 -23.27 -2.86
CA TYR A 126 17.93 -23.69 -3.93
C TYR A 126 18.10 -22.80 -5.16
N ALA A 127 17.72 -23.28 -6.34
CA ALA A 127 17.84 -22.55 -7.61
C ALA A 127 16.55 -22.60 -8.43
N GLY A 128 16.39 -21.65 -9.36
CA GLY A 128 15.18 -21.54 -10.19
C GLY A 128 14.85 -22.81 -10.98
N ASN A 129 15.85 -23.58 -11.39
CA ASN A 129 15.66 -24.83 -12.13
C ASN A 129 14.94 -25.93 -11.33
N GLU A 130 14.84 -25.80 -10.01
CA GLU A 130 14.07 -26.69 -9.13
C GLU A 130 12.56 -26.38 -9.17
N PHE A 131 12.18 -25.25 -9.75
CA PHE A 131 10.81 -24.78 -9.87
C PHE A 131 10.33 -24.83 -11.33
N SER A 132 9.03 -25.01 -11.49
CA SER A 132 8.37 -25.05 -12.80
C SER A 132 7.42 -23.87 -12.97
N GLY A 133 6.43 -23.76 -12.07
CA GLY A 133 5.38 -22.73 -12.11
C GLY A 133 5.10 -22.09 -10.76
N GLU A 134 5.88 -22.45 -9.74
CA GLU A 134 5.71 -21.98 -8.38
C GLU A 134 6.07 -20.49 -8.30
N ARG A 135 5.24 -19.72 -7.58
CA ARG A 135 5.42 -18.28 -7.37
C ARG A 135 5.79 -17.93 -5.93
N ALA A 136 5.74 -18.90 -5.03
CA ALA A 136 6.20 -18.76 -3.66
C ALA A 136 6.80 -20.05 -3.13
N ILE A 137 7.58 -19.96 -2.05
CA ILE A 137 8.30 -21.08 -1.43
C ILE A 137 8.24 -20.96 0.09
N VAL A 138 8.07 -22.10 0.78
CA VAL A 138 8.50 -22.26 2.17
C VAL A 138 9.94 -22.74 2.14
N ALA A 139 10.89 -21.84 2.43
CA ALA A 139 12.32 -22.14 2.35
C ALA A 139 12.75 -23.02 3.54
N GLY A 140 12.33 -22.67 4.75
CA GLY A 140 12.61 -23.44 5.95
C GLY A 140 11.66 -23.14 7.10
N GLU A 141 11.65 -24.04 8.08
CA GLU A 141 10.79 -23.94 9.27
C GLU A 141 11.61 -24.17 10.54
N LEU A 142 11.38 -23.34 11.57
CA LEU A 142 11.76 -23.63 12.95
C LEU A 142 10.54 -24.21 13.67
N TYR A 143 10.65 -25.32 14.36
CA TYR A 143 9.51 -25.92 15.07
C TYR A 143 9.93 -26.57 16.39
N ARG A 144 9.05 -26.50 17.38
CA ARG A 144 9.27 -27.07 18.71
C ARG A 144 8.96 -28.56 18.69
N LYS A 145 9.86 -29.39 19.23
CA LYS A 145 9.66 -30.84 19.39
C LYS A 145 10.43 -31.36 20.59
N ASN A 146 9.73 -31.99 21.53
CA ASN A 146 10.30 -32.60 22.73
C ASN A 146 11.14 -31.62 23.58
N GLY A 147 10.70 -30.36 23.72
CA GLY A 147 11.39 -29.34 24.51
C GLY A 147 12.58 -28.68 23.81
N ASP A 148 12.91 -29.07 22.59
CA ASP A 148 13.93 -28.45 21.74
C ASP A 148 13.30 -27.76 20.52
N TRP A 149 14.02 -26.82 19.92
CA TRP A 149 13.71 -26.23 18.63
C TRP A 149 14.52 -26.90 17.52
N LYS A 150 13.86 -27.20 16.42
CA LYS A 150 14.48 -27.85 15.26
C LYS A 150 14.29 -26.99 14.02
N PHE A 151 15.30 -26.97 13.16
CA PHE A 151 15.18 -26.40 11.83
C PHE A 151 14.93 -27.51 10.80
N SER A 152 14.05 -27.24 9.83
CA SER A 152 13.84 -28.08 8.65
C SER A 152 14.10 -27.27 7.40
N ALA A 153 14.98 -27.74 6.51
CA ALA A 153 15.07 -27.25 5.14
C ALA A 153 13.88 -27.79 4.35
N VAL A 154 12.92 -26.93 3.95
CA VAL A 154 11.63 -27.41 3.40
C VAL A 154 11.62 -27.40 1.88
N GLY A 155 11.97 -26.26 1.27
CA GLY A 155 12.04 -26.10 -0.19
C GLY A 155 10.73 -26.41 -0.93
N ARG A 156 9.56 -26.18 -0.31
CA ARG A 156 8.26 -26.50 -0.91
C ARG A 156 7.72 -25.27 -1.62
N GLY A 157 7.58 -25.35 -2.94
CA GLY A 157 7.00 -24.27 -3.74
C GLY A 157 5.47 -24.32 -3.84
N PHE A 158 4.88 -23.19 -4.21
CA PHE A 158 3.44 -22.93 -4.28
C PHE A 158 3.09 -22.16 -5.57
N ASN A 159 2.26 -22.75 -6.43
CA ASN A 159 1.82 -22.11 -7.68
C ASN A 159 0.92 -20.88 -7.44
N GLY A 160 0.11 -20.89 -6.38
CA GLY A 160 -0.79 -19.78 -6.04
C GLY A 160 -0.10 -18.57 -5.39
N GLY A 161 1.24 -18.54 -5.32
CA GLY A 161 1.98 -17.42 -4.73
C GLY A 161 1.72 -17.26 -3.24
N LEU A 162 1.82 -16.01 -2.74
CA LEU A 162 1.59 -15.69 -1.34
C LEU A 162 0.17 -16.08 -0.87
N ARG A 163 -0.83 -15.96 -1.75
CA ARG A 163 -2.21 -16.37 -1.48
C ARG A 163 -2.30 -17.82 -1.02
N ALA A 164 -1.77 -18.75 -1.83
CA ALA A 164 -1.79 -20.17 -1.49
C ALA A 164 -0.97 -20.50 -0.22
N LEU A 165 0.06 -19.70 0.10
CA LEU A 165 0.79 -19.84 1.36
C LEU A 165 -0.09 -19.48 2.56
N VAL A 166 -0.75 -18.31 2.51
CA VAL A 166 -1.64 -17.82 3.58
C VAL A 166 -2.80 -18.80 3.80
N GLU A 167 -3.44 -19.26 2.72
CA GLU A 167 -4.49 -20.30 2.78
C GLU A 167 -3.98 -21.60 3.41
N SER A 168 -2.77 -22.03 3.07
CA SER A 168 -2.19 -23.27 3.61
C SER A 168 -1.93 -23.22 5.12
N PHE A 169 -1.77 -22.03 5.68
CA PHE A 169 -1.63 -21.79 7.13
C PHE A 169 -2.97 -21.45 7.81
N GLY A 170 -4.09 -21.69 7.13
CA GLY A 170 -5.42 -21.47 7.67
C GLY A 170 -5.84 -20.01 7.73
N GLY A 171 -5.11 -19.10 7.08
CA GLY A 171 -5.61 -17.79 6.72
C GLY A 171 -6.68 -17.93 5.63
N VAL A 172 -7.64 -17.02 5.60
CA VAL A 172 -8.63 -16.98 4.52
C VAL A 172 -8.09 -16.03 3.46
N VAL A 173 -7.99 -16.49 2.21
CA VAL A 173 -7.79 -15.60 1.06
C VAL A 173 -8.98 -15.80 0.13
N SER A 174 -9.60 -14.70 -0.26
CA SER A 174 -10.80 -14.70 -1.09
C SER A 174 -10.43 -14.98 -2.55
N ASP A 175 -11.04 -15.98 -3.17
CA ASP A 175 -10.87 -16.29 -4.60
C ASP A 175 -11.33 -15.11 -5.49
N PRO A 176 -10.64 -14.81 -6.61
CA PRO A 176 -11.18 -13.93 -7.63
C PRO A 176 -12.25 -14.72 -8.41
N VAL A 177 -13.40 -14.10 -8.66
CA VAL A 177 -14.45 -14.71 -9.49
C VAL A 177 -13.89 -14.90 -10.91
N PRO A 178 -14.03 -16.09 -11.55
CA PRO A 178 -13.52 -16.32 -12.90
C PRO A 178 -14.24 -15.37 -13.88
N PRO A 179 -13.50 -14.75 -14.83
CA PRO A 179 -14.09 -13.76 -15.71
C PRO A 179 -15.14 -14.39 -16.64
N PRO A 180 -16.26 -13.70 -16.92
CA PRO A 180 -17.21 -14.12 -17.94
C PRO A 180 -16.56 -14.03 -19.34
N PRO A 181 -17.07 -14.79 -20.33
CA PRO A 181 -16.49 -14.81 -21.67
C PRO A 181 -16.57 -13.42 -22.32
N PRO A 182 -15.57 -13.03 -23.13
CA PRO A 182 -15.46 -11.68 -23.66
C PRO A 182 -16.59 -11.36 -24.66
N PRO A 183 -17.16 -10.15 -24.64
CA PRO A 183 -18.13 -9.74 -25.65
C PRO A 183 -17.44 -9.50 -27.00
N VAL A 184 -18.14 -9.88 -28.07
CA VAL A 184 -17.72 -9.69 -29.46
C VAL A 184 -17.64 -8.19 -29.76
N ARG A 185 -16.43 -7.68 -29.96
CA ARG A 185 -16.20 -6.28 -30.37
C ARG A 185 -16.32 -6.14 -31.89
N THR A 186 -17.18 -5.24 -32.36
CA THR A 186 -17.08 -4.65 -33.70
C THR A 186 -15.92 -3.65 -33.70
N ALA A 187 -14.96 -3.86 -34.60
CA ALA A 187 -13.79 -3.01 -34.73
C ALA A 187 -14.15 -1.68 -35.43
N VAL A 188 -13.90 -0.56 -34.76
CA VAL A 188 -13.69 0.74 -35.42
C VAL A 188 -12.34 1.27 -34.94
N SER A 189 -11.47 1.61 -35.88
CA SER A 189 -10.10 2.07 -35.67
C SER A 189 -10.06 3.32 -34.77
N ALA A 190 -9.51 3.18 -33.56
CA ALA A 190 -9.06 4.30 -32.76
C ALA A 190 -7.67 4.75 -33.25
N ARG A 191 -7.57 6.01 -33.68
CA ARG A 191 -6.29 6.69 -33.84
C ARG A 191 -5.73 6.98 -32.44
N THR A 192 -4.57 6.40 -32.15
CA THR A 192 -3.80 6.66 -30.94
C THR A 192 -3.23 8.08 -30.95
N THR A 193 -3.75 8.96 -30.10
CA THR A 193 -3.05 10.17 -29.70
C THR A 193 -1.99 9.80 -28.66
N ARG A 194 -0.72 10.00 -29.04
CA ARG A 194 0.46 9.80 -28.19
C ARG A 194 0.37 10.67 -26.93
N GLN A 195 0.30 10.02 -25.78
CA GLN A 195 0.64 10.60 -24.48
C GLN A 195 2.13 11.04 -24.50
N PRO A 196 2.50 12.24 -24.04
CA PRO A 196 3.90 12.65 -24.01
C PRO A 196 4.68 11.76 -23.03
N ALA A 197 5.82 11.24 -23.49
CA ALA A 197 6.74 10.50 -22.65
C ALA A 197 7.27 11.40 -21.51
N ALA A 198 7.20 10.91 -20.28
CA ALA A 198 7.85 11.53 -19.13
C ALA A 198 9.37 11.61 -19.36
N PRO A 199 10.04 12.72 -19.03
CA PRO A 199 11.50 12.79 -19.12
C PRO A 199 12.14 11.88 -18.06
N ALA A 200 13.18 11.16 -18.48
CA ALA A 200 14.00 10.30 -17.65
C ALA A 200 14.63 11.06 -16.48
N GLY A 201 14.70 10.40 -15.32
CA GLY A 201 15.08 10.96 -14.03
C GLY A 201 16.46 11.63 -14.00
N GLY A 202 16.45 12.91 -13.60
CA GLY A 202 17.62 13.58 -13.07
C GLY A 202 17.91 13.15 -11.62
N PRO A 203 19.08 13.52 -11.07
CA PRO A 203 19.39 13.28 -9.66
C PRO A 203 18.33 13.91 -8.74
N PRO A 204 18.04 13.31 -7.57
CA PRO A 204 17.06 13.85 -6.64
C PRO A 204 17.45 15.29 -6.24
N PRO A 205 16.52 16.26 -6.28
CA PRO A 205 16.83 17.65 -6.01
C PRO A 205 17.37 17.82 -4.58
N SER A 206 18.36 18.69 -4.43
CA SER A 206 18.90 19.00 -3.10
C SER A 206 17.88 19.80 -2.28
N VAL A 207 18.01 19.80 -0.95
CA VAL A 207 17.15 20.61 -0.06
C VAL A 207 17.21 22.10 -0.44
N GLY A 208 18.36 22.59 -0.91
CA GLY A 208 18.52 23.96 -1.39
C GLY A 208 17.78 24.25 -2.71
N ASP A 209 17.58 23.25 -3.57
CA ASP A 209 16.80 23.39 -4.80
C ASP A 209 15.29 23.39 -4.53
N ILE A 210 14.86 22.56 -3.56
CA ILE A 210 13.47 22.53 -3.07
C ILE A 210 13.10 23.88 -2.46
N LEU A 211 13.94 24.41 -1.55
CA LEU A 211 13.67 25.69 -0.89
C LEU A 211 13.64 26.89 -1.85
N ARG A 212 14.37 26.82 -2.97
CA ARG A 212 14.37 27.88 -4.00
C ARG A 212 13.17 27.84 -4.94
N SER A 213 12.55 26.67 -5.09
CA SER A 213 11.43 26.46 -6.03
C SER A 213 10.07 26.63 -5.38
N LEU A 214 9.98 26.46 -4.06
CA LEU A 214 8.72 26.59 -3.32
C LEU A 214 8.43 28.05 -2.90
N PRO A 215 7.15 28.46 -2.87
CA PRO A 215 6.75 29.75 -2.32
C PRO A 215 7.15 29.91 -0.83
N PRO A 216 7.45 31.12 -0.34
CA PRO A 216 7.90 31.33 1.05
C PRO A 216 6.93 30.82 2.12
N HIS A 217 5.63 30.92 1.87
CA HIS A 217 4.60 30.42 2.79
C HIS A 217 4.64 28.88 2.89
N VAL A 218 4.92 28.19 1.78
CA VAL A 218 5.09 26.73 1.75
C VAL A 218 6.36 26.32 2.50
N CYS A 219 7.47 27.05 2.34
CA CYS A 219 8.69 26.80 3.12
C CYS A 219 8.45 26.97 4.63
N THR A 220 7.71 28.01 5.02
CA THR A 220 7.33 28.25 6.43
C THR A 220 6.48 27.09 6.97
N ARG A 221 5.53 26.61 6.18
CA ARG A 221 4.69 25.45 6.50
C ARG A 221 5.53 24.18 6.66
N MET A 222 6.45 23.92 5.73
CA MET A 222 7.38 22.78 5.79
C MET A 222 8.18 22.77 7.10
N GLU A 223 8.74 23.92 7.50
CA GLU A 223 9.47 24.06 8.78
C GLU A 223 8.56 23.87 10.01
N GLY A 224 7.31 24.33 9.94
CA GLY A 224 6.30 24.11 10.97
C GLY A 224 5.97 22.64 11.16
N LEU A 225 5.70 21.93 10.05
CA LEU A 225 5.41 20.50 10.04
C LEU A 225 6.60 19.67 10.51
N ALA A 226 7.83 19.99 10.05
CA ALA A 226 9.04 19.29 10.47
C ALA A 226 9.28 19.39 11.98
N ARG A 227 8.94 20.52 12.62
CA ARG A 227 9.04 20.67 14.08
C ARG A 227 7.99 19.86 14.85
N ARG A 228 6.82 19.64 14.25
CA ARG A 228 5.70 18.90 14.88
C ARG A 228 5.79 17.39 14.65
N CYS A 229 6.47 16.96 13.58
CA CYS A 229 6.71 15.54 13.29
C CYS A 229 7.86 15.01 14.14
N GLN A 230 7.56 14.74 15.41
CA GLN A 230 8.52 14.18 16.38
C GLN A 230 7.87 13.03 17.14
N GLY A 231 8.68 12.05 17.53
CA GLY A 231 8.26 10.91 18.37
C GLY A 231 7.25 10.04 17.63
N ASP A 232 6.01 9.98 18.13
CA ASP A 232 4.97 9.14 17.55
C ASP A 232 4.57 9.54 16.12
N LEU A 233 4.98 10.72 15.64
CA LEU A 233 4.73 11.21 14.28
C LEU A 233 5.95 11.07 13.35
N ASP A 234 7.05 10.46 13.79
CA ASP A 234 8.28 10.31 13.00
C ASP A 234 8.04 9.57 11.68
N PHE A 235 7.01 8.71 11.61
CA PHE A 235 6.64 7.97 10.40
C PHE A 235 6.17 8.87 9.25
N LEU A 236 5.72 10.10 9.52
CA LEU A 236 5.29 11.05 8.50
C LEU A 236 6.45 11.80 7.85
N ALA A 237 7.62 11.87 8.49
CA ALA A 237 8.79 12.58 7.98
C ALA A 237 9.20 12.16 6.55
N PRO A 238 9.34 10.86 6.21
CA PRO A 238 9.65 10.45 4.84
C PRO A 238 8.55 10.85 3.84
N LEU A 239 7.27 10.79 4.24
CA LEU A 239 6.13 11.15 3.39
C LEU A 239 6.13 12.65 3.09
N TYR A 240 6.36 13.50 4.09
CA TYR A 240 6.50 14.94 3.90
C TYR A 240 7.69 15.26 2.99
N LYS A 241 8.84 14.62 3.20
CA LYS A 241 10.00 14.84 2.34
C LYS A 241 9.69 14.50 0.88
N ALA A 242 9.02 13.38 0.62
CA ALA A 242 8.62 12.98 -0.73
C ALA A 242 7.58 13.95 -1.33
N SER A 243 6.59 14.36 -0.54
CA SER A 243 5.55 15.31 -0.95
C SER A 243 6.14 16.69 -1.29
N PHE A 244 6.93 17.30 -0.42
CA PHE A 244 7.57 18.60 -0.70
C PHE A 244 8.55 18.54 -1.88
N ALA A 245 9.29 17.44 -2.03
CA ALA A 245 10.17 17.25 -3.19
C ALA A 245 9.41 17.12 -4.52
N ALA A 246 8.21 16.52 -4.49
CA ALA A 246 7.32 16.47 -5.64
C ALA A 246 6.67 17.84 -5.92
N LEU A 247 6.24 18.55 -4.87
CA LEU A 247 5.66 19.89 -5.01
C LEU A 247 6.67 20.89 -5.58
N ALA A 248 7.94 20.80 -5.19
CA ALA A 248 9.02 21.62 -5.75
C ALA A 248 9.18 21.50 -7.27
N GLN A 249 8.79 20.35 -7.84
CA GLN A 249 8.78 20.14 -9.30
C GLN A 249 7.53 20.72 -9.96
N VAL A 250 6.46 20.95 -9.19
CA VAL A 250 5.16 21.45 -9.67
C VAL A 250 4.63 22.54 -8.71
N PRO A 251 5.35 23.66 -8.49
CA PRO A 251 5.01 24.62 -7.43
C PRO A 251 3.65 25.29 -7.64
N ARG A 252 3.16 25.31 -8.88
CA ARG A 252 1.81 25.82 -9.23
C ARG A 252 0.68 25.10 -8.49
N ALA A 253 0.88 23.84 -8.09
CA ALA A 253 -0.11 23.10 -7.31
C ALA A 253 -0.39 23.74 -5.94
N ALA A 254 0.54 24.57 -5.43
CA ALA A 254 0.39 25.33 -4.18
C ALA A 254 0.23 26.85 -4.41
N GLU A 255 -0.17 27.28 -5.61
CA GLU A 255 -0.46 28.71 -5.88
C GLU A 255 -1.68 29.22 -5.12
N ARG A 256 -2.57 28.32 -4.72
CA ARG A 256 -3.81 28.61 -3.98
C ARG A 256 -3.91 27.63 -2.80
N ASP A 257 -4.55 28.06 -1.72
CA ASP A 257 -4.93 27.17 -0.63
C ASP A 257 -6.06 26.23 -1.11
N LEU A 258 -5.88 24.92 -0.94
CA LEU A 258 -6.85 23.90 -1.31
C LEU A 258 -7.40 23.21 -0.08
N GLN A 259 -8.71 23.14 0.06
CA GLN A 259 -9.31 22.23 1.03
C GLN A 259 -9.30 20.82 0.47
N THR A 260 -8.71 19.88 1.19
CA THR A 260 -8.66 18.47 0.77
C THR A 260 -9.74 17.68 1.50
N VAL A 261 -10.41 16.79 0.76
CA VAL A 261 -11.41 15.86 1.28
C VAL A 261 -11.00 14.45 0.87
N LEU A 262 -10.82 13.56 1.84
CA LEU A 262 -10.65 12.14 1.60
C LEU A 262 -12.02 11.46 1.65
N CYS A 263 -12.34 10.68 0.63
CA CYS A 263 -13.51 9.81 0.57
C CYS A 263 -13.04 8.38 0.40
N ALA A 264 -13.12 7.59 1.47
CA ALA A 264 -12.60 6.23 1.50
C ALA A 264 -13.71 5.19 1.41
N ASP A 265 -13.58 4.28 0.45
CA ASP A 265 -14.39 3.07 0.37
C ASP A 265 -14.18 2.25 1.65
N ALA A 266 -15.29 1.88 2.29
CA ALA A 266 -15.40 1.07 3.49
C ALA A 266 -16.42 -0.06 3.24
N SER A 267 -16.50 -0.55 2.01
CA SER A 267 -17.20 -1.77 1.65
C SER A 267 -16.43 -3.01 2.11
N GLY A 268 -17.10 -4.16 2.07
CA GLY A 268 -16.56 -5.42 2.58
C GLY A 268 -15.35 -5.91 1.80
N SER A 269 -15.22 -5.55 0.53
CA SER A 269 -14.07 -5.91 -0.27
C SER A 269 -12.77 -5.26 0.19
N MET A 270 -12.89 -4.06 0.75
CA MET A 270 -11.76 -3.33 1.32
C MET A 270 -11.28 -3.91 2.65
N PHE A 271 -12.01 -4.86 3.26
CA PHE A 271 -11.74 -5.37 4.62
C PHE A 271 -10.28 -5.78 4.84
N ASP A 272 -9.71 -6.57 3.93
CA ASP A 272 -8.33 -7.03 4.07
C ASP A 272 -7.32 -5.91 3.89
N LEU A 273 -7.61 -4.90 3.06
CA LEU A 273 -6.75 -3.73 2.88
C LEU A 273 -6.75 -2.83 4.12
N TYR A 274 -7.90 -2.68 4.80
CA TYR A 274 -7.96 -1.98 6.08
C TYR A 274 -7.23 -2.78 7.17
N ARG A 275 -7.58 -4.06 7.31
CA ARG A 275 -7.01 -4.95 8.33
C ARG A 275 -5.49 -5.05 8.21
N GLY A 276 -4.97 -5.16 6.99
CA GLY A 276 -3.54 -5.21 6.70
C GLY A 276 -2.80 -3.87 6.84
N GLY A 277 -3.52 -2.78 7.18
CA GLY A 277 -2.96 -1.44 7.34
C GLY A 277 -2.65 -0.72 6.03
N ARG A 278 -3.00 -1.29 4.87
CA ARG A 278 -2.76 -0.65 3.57
C ARG A 278 -3.57 0.63 3.42
N VAL A 279 -4.82 0.64 3.87
CA VAL A 279 -5.64 1.85 3.84
C VAL A 279 -5.09 2.90 4.80
N GLN A 280 -4.58 2.52 5.99
CA GLN A 280 -3.91 3.45 6.89
C GLN A 280 -2.70 4.12 6.21
N GLN A 281 -1.86 3.36 5.51
CA GLN A 281 -0.74 3.93 4.75
C GLN A 281 -1.21 4.94 3.69
N MET A 282 -2.36 4.68 3.04
CA MET A 282 -2.95 5.64 2.11
C MET A 282 -3.44 6.90 2.82
N PHE A 283 -4.05 6.77 4.00
CA PHE A 283 -4.41 7.91 4.85
C PHE A 283 -3.18 8.73 5.22
N ASP A 284 -2.06 8.08 5.58
CA ASP A 284 -0.80 8.76 5.90
C ASP A 284 -0.27 9.56 4.69
N LYS A 285 -0.28 8.95 3.50
CA LYS A 285 0.14 9.61 2.24
C LYS A 285 -0.77 10.79 1.89
N PHE A 286 -2.09 10.60 1.95
CA PHE A 286 -3.06 11.64 1.65
C PHE A 286 -3.00 12.79 2.65
N PHE A 287 -2.79 12.49 3.93
CA PHE A 287 -2.62 13.50 4.96
C PHE A 287 -1.34 14.31 4.76
N ALA A 288 -0.23 13.66 4.41
CA ALA A 288 1.01 14.35 4.07
C ALA A 288 0.84 15.26 2.84
N LEU A 289 0.17 14.79 1.78
CA LEU A 289 -0.18 15.60 0.61
C LEU A 289 -1.06 16.80 0.98
N SER A 290 -2.14 16.57 1.74
CA SER A 290 -3.08 17.62 2.14
C SER A 290 -2.40 18.72 2.96
N SER A 291 -1.63 18.31 3.98
CA SER A 291 -0.84 19.20 4.83
C SER A 291 0.26 19.93 4.05
N THR A 292 0.71 19.40 2.91
CA THR A 292 1.67 20.07 2.03
C THR A 292 0.98 21.20 1.24
N LEU A 293 -0.28 21.01 0.86
CA LEU A 293 -1.06 21.97 0.06
C LEU A 293 -1.76 23.06 0.90
N SER A 294 -2.13 22.77 2.15
CA SER A 294 -2.94 23.69 2.99
C SER A 294 -2.37 23.95 4.38
N ASP A 295 -2.67 25.13 4.91
CA ASP A 295 -2.38 25.53 6.30
C ASP A 295 -3.45 25.06 7.31
N SER A 296 -4.56 24.46 6.85
CA SER A 296 -5.64 23.99 7.73
C SER A 296 -5.16 22.98 8.78
N GLY A 297 -4.13 22.19 8.44
CA GLY A 297 -3.66 21.08 9.25
C GLY A 297 -4.70 19.96 9.43
N ALA A 298 -5.76 19.97 8.61
CA ALA A 298 -6.87 19.03 8.68
C ALA A 298 -7.26 18.56 7.27
N LEU A 299 -7.45 17.25 7.14
CA LEU A 299 -7.98 16.56 5.97
C LEU A 299 -9.39 16.08 6.31
N ASP A 300 -10.41 16.68 5.69
CA ASP A 300 -11.79 16.24 5.91
C ASP A 300 -11.94 14.79 5.44
N CYS A 301 -12.65 13.97 6.20
CA CYS A 301 -12.71 12.53 5.95
C CYS A 301 -14.14 12.02 5.84
N TRP A 302 -14.39 11.23 4.82
CA TRP A 302 -15.62 10.49 4.58
C TRP A 302 -15.30 9.01 4.43
N ALA A 303 -16.19 8.17 4.93
CA ALA A 303 -16.20 6.74 4.63
C ALA A 303 -17.53 6.40 3.96
N PHE A 304 -17.51 5.46 3.00
CA PHE A 304 -18.73 5.05 2.31
C PHE A 304 -18.79 3.54 2.01
N ALA A 305 -20.00 3.01 1.91
CA ALA A 305 -20.31 1.68 1.38
C ALA A 305 -21.70 1.77 0.75
N ALA A 306 -22.74 1.12 1.30
CA ALA A 306 -24.12 1.37 0.87
C ALA A 306 -24.60 2.81 1.15
N LYS A 307 -24.02 3.42 2.18
CA LYS A 307 -24.25 4.79 2.65
C LYS A 307 -22.92 5.51 2.79
N SER A 308 -22.94 6.83 2.84
CA SER A 308 -21.79 7.68 3.19
C SER A 308 -21.91 8.26 4.59
N ARG A 309 -20.77 8.57 5.20
CA ARG A 309 -20.72 9.31 6.47
C ARG A 309 -19.46 10.13 6.59
N GLN A 310 -19.62 11.37 7.05
CA GLN A 310 -18.50 12.19 7.49
C GLN A 310 -17.94 11.67 8.82
N LEU A 311 -16.63 11.50 8.85
CA LEU A 311 -15.86 11.21 10.05
C LEU A 311 -15.25 12.52 10.59
N GLU A 312 -14.58 12.47 11.73
CA GLU A 312 -13.81 13.64 12.18
C GLU A 312 -12.66 13.91 11.20
N PRO A 313 -12.21 15.15 11.03
CA PRO A 313 -11.06 15.42 10.18
C PRO A 313 -9.80 14.68 10.68
N VAL A 314 -9.00 14.21 9.73
CA VAL A 314 -7.68 13.65 10.00
C VAL A 314 -6.72 14.82 10.28
N THR A 315 -5.99 14.74 11.38
CA THR A 315 -5.07 15.76 11.89
C THR A 315 -3.81 15.09 12.42
N LEU A 316 -2.78 15.88 12.76
CA LEU A 316 -1.58 15.34 13.40
C LEU A 316 -1.86 14.68 14.76
N ASP A 317 -2.98 15.00 15.41
CA ASP A 317 -3.31 14.47 16.74
C ASP A 317 -3.95 13.07 16.67
N ASN A 318 -4.55 12.71 15.53
CA ASN A 318 -5.31 11.47 15.37
C ASN A 318 -4.92 10.61 14.14
N ILE A 319 -3.97 11.06 13.29
CA ILE A 319 -3.57 10.34 12.08
C ILE A 319 -2.99 8.94 12.40
N ARG A 320 -2.25 8.82 13.50
CA ARG A 320 -1.70 7.54 13.93
C ARG A 320 -2.84 6.57 14.22
N ASP A 321 -2.85 5.45 13.49
CA ASP A 321 -3.86 4.40 13.61
C ASP A 321 -5.30 4.91 13.41
N TYR A 322 -5.48 6.00 12.65
CA TYR A 322 -6.78 6.62 12.39
C TYR A 322 -7.83 5.61 11.92
N THR A 323 -7.50 4.72 10.98
CA THR A 323 -8.44 3.72 10.46
C THR A 323 -8.81 2.66 11.50
N PHE A 324 -8.01 2.47 12.53
CA PHE A 324 -8.25 1.48 13.59
C PHE A 324 -8.95 2.08 14.81
N SER A 325 -8.78 3.38 15.06
CA SER A 325 -9.26 4.04 16.27
C SER A 325 -10.48 4.92 16.04
N GLN A 326 -10.53 5.62 14.90
CA GLN A 326 -11.50 6.69 14.73
C GLN A 326 -12.92 6.14 14.64
N ALA A 327 -13.84 6.74 15.40
CA ALA A 327 -15.23 6.29 15.54
C ALA A 327 -15.39 4.77 15.82
N GLY A 328 -14.41 4.16 16.51
CA GLY A 328 -14.38 2.73 16.82
C GLY A 328 -13.79 1.83 15.72
N GLY A 329 -13.05 2.41 14.77
CA GLY A 329 -12.30 1.70 13.74
C GLY A 329 -13.11 1.29 12.51
N TYR A 330 -12.38 0.87 11.47
CA TYR A 330 -12.92 0.54 10.15
C TYR A 330 -13.99 -0.56 10.20
N GLU A 331 -13.88 -1.54 11.10
CA GLU A 331 -14.89 -2.59 11.26
C GLU A 331 -16.25 -2.01 11.64
N ARG A 332 -16.24 -1.00 12.51
CA ARG A 332 -17.45 -0.28 12.90
C ARG A 332 -17.96 0.59 11.75
N TRP A 333 -17.08 1.22 10.98
CA TRP A 333 -17.50 1.98 9.78
C TRP A 333 -18.20 1.06 8.79
N MET A 334 -17.57 -0.05 8.43
CA MET A 334 -18.12 -1.08 7.55
C MET A 334 -19.49 -1.54 8.02
N SER A 335 -19.62 -1.89 9.30
CA SER A 335 -20.91 -2.29 9.88
C SER A 335 -21.98 -1.19 9.78
N MET A 336 -21.63 0.04 10.17
CA MET A 336 -22.56 1.18 10.17
C MET A 336 -22.99 1.59 8.75
N LEU A 337 -22.13 1.42 7.76
CA LEU A 337 -22.34 1.83 6.37
C LEU A 337 -22.92 0.72 5.50
N ASN A 338 -23.21 -0.45 6.09
CA ASN A 338 -23.71 -1.63 5.39
C ASN A 338 -22.74 -2.09 4.28
N TYR A 339 -21.55 -2.55 4.71
CA TYR A 339 -20.42 -2.95 3.88
C TYR A 339 -20.70 -3.97 2.76
N GLN A 340 -21.86 -4.63 2.76
CA GLN A 340 -22.23 -5.62 1.73
C GLN A 340 -22.47 -4.99 0.36
N TYR A 341 -22.63 -3.67 0.29
CA TYR A 341 -22.87 -2.93 -0.94
C TYR A 341 -21.82 -1.84 -1.11
N ASN A 342 -21.53 -1.50 -2.36
CA ASN A 342 -20.72 -0.34 -2.72
C ASN A 342 -21.59 0.66 -3.49
N ASN A 343 -21.53 1.94 -3.10
CA ASN A 343 -22.33 3.02 -3.69
C ASN A 343 -21.49 4.31 -3.70
N GLU A 344 -20.61 4.40 -4.69
CA GLU A 344 -19.76 5.56 -4.92
C GLU A 344 -20.58 6.85 -5.15
N PRO A 345 -21.67 6.84 -5.95
CA PRO A 345 -22.49 8.03 -6.17
C PRO A 345 -23.06 8.66 -4.90
N GLU A 346 -23.38 7.87 -3.87
CA GLU A 346 -23.90 8.38 -2.60
C GLU A 346 -22.90 9.34 -1.94
N ALA A 347 -21.65 8.89 -1.78
CA ALA A 347 -20.60 9.71 -1.19
C ALA A 347 -20.25 10.92 -2.08
N MET A 348 -20.24 10.72 -3.40
CA MET A 348 -19.98 11.80 -4.34
C MET A 348 -21.06 12.90 -4.28
N ARG A 349 -22.33 12.53 -4.08
CA ARG A 349 -23.45 13.48 -3.91
C ARG A 349 -23.31 14.28 -2.62
N ASP A 350 -22.99 13.63 -1.50
CA ASP A 350 -22.79 14.33 -0.23
C ASP A 350 -21.67 15.36 -0.32
N ILE A 351 -20.54 14.97 -0.93
CA ILE A 351 -19.41 15.88 -1.17
C ILE A 351 -19.83 17.03 -2.09
N MET A 352 -20.53 16.75 -3.18
CA MET A 352 -21.06 17.80 -4.07
C MET A 352 -21.97 18.78 -3.31
N MET A 353 -22.88 18.29 -2.45
CA MET A 353 -23.81 19.13 -1.69
C MET A 353 -23.10 20.02 -0.67
N ILE A 354 -22.08 19.49 0.03
CA ILE A 354 -21.39 20.20 1.10
C ILE A 354 -20.33 21.15 0.56
N TYR A 355 -19.54 20.70 -0.41
CA TYR A 355 -18.36 21.42 -0.88
C TYR A 355 -18.58 22.18 -2.20
N GLY A 356 -19.54 21.78 -3.03
CA GLY A 356 -19.77 22.41 -4.34
C GLY A 356 -20.17 23.89 -4.26
N GLY A 357 -20.79 24.31 -3.16
CA GLY A 357 -21.13 25.72 -2.91
C GLY A 357 -19.97 26.56 -2.35
N LEU A 358 -18.85 25.93 -1.96
CA LEU A 358 -17.71 26.65 -1.42
C LEU A 358 -16.96 27.34 -2.55
N ARG A 359 -16.83 28.66 -2.48
CA ARG A 359 -16.10 29.47 -3.46
C ARG A 359 -14.58 29.38 -3.29
N ARG A 360 -14.05 28.17 -3.15
CA ARG A 360 -12.62 27.88 -3.01
C ARG A 360 -12.29 26.52 -3.65
N PRO A 361 -11.04 26.28 -4.09
CA PRO A 361 -10.63 24.97 -4.63
C PRO A 361 -10.77 23.85 -3.61
N ILE A 362 -11.45 22.77 -4.02
CA ILE A 362 -11.64 21.54 -3.26
C ILE A 362 -10.98 20.40 -4.02
N LEU A 363 -10.04 19.71 -3.38
CA LEU A 363 -9.43 18.49 -3.91
C LEU A 363 -10.01 17.27 -3.20
N VAL A 364 -10.80 16.48 -3.91
CA VAL A 364 -11.35 15.23 -3.42
C VAL A 364 -10.41 14.08 -3.81
N LEU A 365 -9.92 13.37 -2.81
CA LEU A 365 -9.16 12.13 -2.94
C LEU A 365 -10.14 10.97 -2.73
N PHE A 366 -10.52 10.29 -3.80
CA PHE A 366 -11.54 9.24 -3.77
C PHE A 366 -10.89 7.86 -3.87
N LEU A 367 -10.85 7.11 -2.78
CA LEU A 367 -10.17 5.83 -2.67
C LEU A 367 -11.16 4.67 -2.83
N THR A 368 -10.88 3.72 -3.73
CA THR A 368 -11.73 2.55 -4.00
C THR A 368 -10.88 1.34 -4.45
N ASP A 369 -11.39 0.11 -4.27
CA ASP A 369 -10.85 -1.10 -4.88
C ASP A 369 -11.56 -1.49 -6.21
N GLY A 370 -12.38 -0.61 -6.78
CA GLY A 370 -13.04 -0.86 -8.07
C GLY A 370 -14.40 -1.53 -7.95
N ARG A 371 -14.77 -2.33 -8.98
CA ARG A 371 -16.13 -2.89 -9.16
C ARG A 371 -17.23 -1.83 -9.13
N LEU A 372 -17.01 -0.73 -9.83
CA LEU A 372 -17.98 0.35 -9.94
C LEU A 372 -19.19 -0.14 -10.74
N GLN A 373 -20.39 0.08 -10.19
CA GLN A 373 -21.65 -0.40 -10.81
C GLN A 373 -22.52 0.73 -11.37
N SER A 374 -22.16 1.98 -11.14
CA SER A 374 -23.00 3.17 -11.38
C SER A 374 -22.35 4.21 -12.30
N ASP A 375 -21.77 3.78 -13.41
CA ASP A 375 -21.05 4.64 -14.37
C ASP A 375 -21.83 5.93 -14.72
N TRP A 376 -23.10 5.80 -15.10
CA TRP A 376 -23.94 6.96 -15.47
C TRP A 376 -24.13 7.97 -14.33
N GLU A 377 -24.33 7.51 -13.09
CA GLU A 377 -24.53 8.41 -11.95
C GLU A 377 -23.23 9.15 -11.61
N ILE A 378 -22.09 8.45 -11.71
CA ILE A 378 -20.76 9.04 -11.52
C ILE A 378 -20.51 10.09 -12.59
N GLU A 379 -20.74 9.79 -13.88
CA GLU A 379 -20.64 10.76 -14.97
C GLU A 379 -21.50 12.00 -14.70
N GLU A 380 -22.76 11.81 -14.29
CA GLU A 380 -23.68 12.91 -14.01
C GLU A 380 -23.14 13.83 -12.90
N ILE A 381 -22.57 13.26 -11.84
CA ILE A 381 -21.98 14.04 -10.74
C ILE A 381 -20.70 14.75 -11.20
N LEU A 382 -19.85 14.11 -12.01
CA LEU A 382 -18.66 14.75 -12.57
C LEU A 382 -19.02 15.92 -13.50
N ILE A 383 -20.06 15.77 -14.33
CA ILE A 383 -20.60 16.84 -15.18
C ILE A 383 -21.13 17.99 -14.32
N LYS A 384 -21.92 17.71 -13.28
CA LYS A 384 -22.45 18.74 -12.37
C LYS A 384 -21.33 19.45 -11.61
N THR A 385 -20.39 18.71 -11.04
CA THR A 385 -19.31 19.26 -10.21
C THR A 385 -18.27 20.03 -11.01
N SER A 386 -18.11 19.75 -12.31
CA SER A 386 -17.19 20.47 -13.20
C SER A 386 -17.48 21.96 -13.38
N ARG A 387 -18.67 22.43 -12.96
CA ARG A 387 -19.08 23.85 -12.92
C ARG A 387 -18.60 24.59 -11.66
N PHE A 388 -18.01 23.88 -10.72
CA PHE A 388 -17.52 24.38 -9.44
C PHE A 388 -16.02 24.09 -9.33
N PRO A 389 -15.29 24.74 -8.42
CA PRO A 389 -13.87 24.46 -8.19
C PRO A 389 -13.67 23.17 -7.37
N VAL A 390 -14.28 22.06 -7.81
CA VAL A 390 -14.23 20.74 -7.16
C VAL A 390 -13.53 19.77 -8.10
N PHE A 391 -12.40 19.22 -7.64
CA PHE A 391 -11.56 18.31 -8.40
C PHE A 391 -11.58 16.91 -7.80
N TRP A 392 -11.71 15.89 -8.65
CA TRP A 392 -11.81 14.50 -8.26
C TRP A 392 -10.55 13.75 -8.69
N GLN A 393 -9.68 13.45 -7.74
CA GLN A 393 -8.63 12.48 -7.95
C GLN A 393 -9.13 11.12 -7.45
N PHE A 394 -9.45 10.22 -8.37
CA PHE A 394 -9.77 8.83 -8.04
C PHE A 394 -8.48 8.03 -7.89
N ILE A 395 -8.44 7.14 -6.89
CA ILE A 395 -7.31 6.28 -6.57
C ILE A 395 -7.82 4.85 -6.42
N GLY A 396 -7.41 3.98 -7.34
CA GLY A 396 -7.73 2.54 -7.34
C GLY A 396 -6.68 1.71 -6.61
N LEU A 397 -7.09 0.90 -5.64
CA LEU A 397 -6.22 -0.03 -4.88
C LEU A 397 -6.35 -1.46 -5.40
N TYR A 398 -5.37 -1.94 -6.16
CA TYR A 398 -5.15 -3.35 -6.50
C TYR A 398 -6.39 -4.15 -6.97
N GLY A 399 -7.37 -3.45 -7.53
CA GLY A 399 -8.64 -4.01 -7.97
C GLY A 399 -8.88 -3.86 -9.47
N GLU A 400 -10.03 -4.31 -9.92
CA GLU A 400 -10.41 -4.36 -11.33
C GLU A 400 -11.78 -3.70 -11.56
N GLU A 401 -12.20 -3.56 -12.82
CA GLU A 401 -13.54 -3.04 -13.16
C GLU A 401 -13.83 -1.62 -12.64
N TYR A 402 -12.90 -0.69 -12.86
CA TYR A 402 -13.10 0.72 -12.49
C TYR A 402 -14.09 1.49 -13.39
N GLY A 403 -14.81 0.80 -14.29
CA GLY A 403 -15.85 1.36 -15.15
C GLY A 403 -15.43 2.67 -15.83
N VAL A 404 -16.28 3.69 -15.65
CA VAL A 404 -16.12 5.06 -16.12
C VAL A 404 -14.76 5.68 -15.79
N LEU A 405 -14.09 5.28 -14.70
CA LEU A 405 -12.82 5.89 -14.29
C LEU A 405 -11.68 5.62 -15.30
N ASN A 406 -11.77 4.56 -16.12
CA ASN A 406 -10.79 4.32 -17.19
C ASN A 406 -11.01 5.23 -18.42
N HIS A 407 -12.14 5.91 -18.49
CA HIS A 407 -12.60 6.67 -19.67
C HIS A 407 -13.06 8.09 -19.30
N LEU A 408 -12.51 8.66 -18.23
CA LEU A 408 -12.89 10.00 -17.76
C LEU A 408 -12.80 11.05 -18.87
N ASP A 409 -11.77 10.99 -19.71
CA ASP A 409 -11.55 11.92 -20.83
C ASP A 409 -12.64 11.85 -21.92
N GLU A 410 -13.41 10.76 -21.96
CA GLU A 410 -14.51 10.54 -22.92
C GLU A 410 -15.85 11.11 -22.43
N ILE A 411 -15.93 11.56 -21.17
CA ILE A 411 -17.17 12.13 -20.60
C ILE A 411 -17.45 13.51 -21.20
N ASP A 412 -18.43 13.56 -22.09
CA ASP A 412 -18.94 14.79 -22.69
C ASP A 412 -19.73 15.66 -21.71
N GLY A 413 -19.79 16.97 -21.98
CA GLY A 413 -20.63 17.92 -21.23
C GLY A 413 -20.02 18.49 -19.95
N ARG A 414 -18.83 18.01 -19.54
CA ARG A 414 -18.06 18.62 -18.44
C ARG A 414 -17.64 20.05 -18.79
N HIS A 415 -17.84 20.98 -17.86
CA HIS A 415 -17.42 22.37 -18.00
C HIS A 415 -15.91 22.53 -17.79
N THR A 416 -15.26 21.70 -16.97
CA THR A 416 -13.81 21.61 -16.77
C THR A 416 -13.37 20.16 -16.73
N GLN A 417 -12.08 19.89 -16.97
CA GLN A 417 -11.48 18.57 -16.87
C GLN A 417 -11.24 18.18 -15.41
N ASN A 418 -12.26 18.24 -14.57
CA ASN A 418 -12.14 18.20 -13.10
C ASN A 418 -11.94 16.82 -12.48
N ALA A 419 -11.52 15.82 -13.24
CA ALA A 419 -11.35 14.46 -12.74
C ALA A 419 -10.15 13.76 -13.38
N ALA A 420 -9.43 12.98 -12.58
CA ALA A 420 -8.36 12.11 -13.03
C ALA A 420 -8.40 10.80 -12.24
N PHE A 421 -7.86 9.74 -12.84
CA PHE A 421 -7.79 8.42 -12.23
C PHE A 421 -6.35 7.93 -12.15
N LEU A 422 -6.00 7.34 -11.02
CA LEU A 422 -4.69 6.80 -10.71
C LEU A 422 -4.85 5.38 -10.14
N LYS A 423 -4.17 4.39 -10.72
CA LYS A 423 -4.10 3.05 -10.14
C LYS A 423 -2.82 2.91 -9.33
N MET A 424 -2.92 2.41 -8.11
CA MET A 424 -1.75 2.23 -7.25
C MET A 424 -0.82 1.12 -7.75
N GLU A 425 -1.29 0.18 -8.57
CA GLU A 425 -0.45 -0.82 -9.25
C GLU A 425 0.62 -0.18 -10.16
N ASP A 426 0.38 1.04 -10.65
CA ASP A 426 1.32 1.77 -11.50
C ASP A 426 2.47 2.41 -10.70
N PHE A 427 2.42 2.33 -9.38
CA PHE A 427 3.42 2.88 -8.47
C PHE A 427 3.97 1.75 -7.59
N ASP A 428 5.24 1.41 -7.79
CA ASP A 428 5.96 0.61 -6.79
C ASP A 428 5.83 1.30 -5.43
N ASP A 429 5.49 0.53 -4.40
CA ASP A 429 5.29 0.99 -3.02
C ASP A 429 6.45 1.85 -2.46
N PHE A 430 7.63 1.80 -3.11
CA PHE A 430 8.85 2.54 -2.79
C PHE A 430 8.99 3.93 -3.45
N MET A 431 8.21 4.27 -4.48
CA MET A 431 8.39 5.50 -5.27
C MET A 431 7.33 6.56 -4.94
N ASP A 432 7.23 6.95 -3.67
CA ASP A 432 6.29 7.98 -3.17
C ASP A 432 6.31 9.29 -4.01
N SER A 433 7.47 9.64 -4.58
CA SER A 433 7.61 10.85 -5.42
C SER A 433 6.79 10.82 -6.71
N GLY A 434 6.59 9.66 -7.34
CA GLY A 434 5.79 9.53 -8.55
C GLY A 434 4.32 9.78 -8.29
N PHE A 435 3.81 9.20 -7.20
CA PHE A 435 2.43 9.37 -6.73
C PHE A 435 2.12 10.84 -6.45
N TYR A 436 2.91 11.51 -5.59
CA TYR A 436 2.68 12.91 -5.25
C TYR A 436 2.78 13.82 -6.47
N ARG A 437 3.80 13.61 -7.32
CA ARG A 437 4.01 14.44 -8.52
C ARG A 437 2.83 14.36 -9.48
N THR A 438 2.24 13.18 -9.68
CA THR A 438 1.07 13.02 -10.55
C THR A 438 -0.13 13.81 -10.02
N ILE A 439 -0.43 13.71 -8.72
CA ILE A 439 -1.55 14.46 -8.12
C ILE A 439 -1.30 15.97 -8.16
N PHE A 440 -0.07 16.43 -7.91
CA PHE A 440 0.28 17.84 -8.04
C PHE A 440 0.22 18.34 -9.49
N ALA A 441 0.63 17.53 -10.47
CA ALA A 441 0.49 17.87 -11.88
C ALA A 441 -0.97 18.05 -12.28
N ASN A 442 -1.85 17.13 -11.87
CA ASN A 442 -3.28 17.24 -12.09
C ASN A 442 -3.85 18.50 -11.40
N THR A 443 -3.49 18.71 -10.13
CA THR A 443 -3.93 19.89 -9.35
C THR A 443 -3.53 21.20 -10.02
N ALA A 444 -2.28 21.32 -10.48
CA ALA A 444 -1.79 22.50 -11.18
C ALA A 444 -2.55 22.74 -12.50
N ALA A 445 -2.79 21.69 -13.29
CA ALA A 445 -3.56 21.80 -14.53
C ALA A 445 -5.01 22.24 -14.28
N TRP A 446 -5.63 21.73 -13.22
CA TRP A 446 -6.98 22.12 -12.83
C TRP A 446 -7.08 23.56 -12.35
N LEU A 447 -6.14 24.02 -11.52
CA LEU A 447 -6.07 25.41 -11.09
C LEU A 447 -5.86 26.36 -12.28
N GLU A 448 -4.97 26.01 -13.21
CA GLU A 448 -4.74 26.77 -14.44
C GLU A 448 -6.01 26.86 -15.29
N GLU A 449 -6.77 25.76 -15.40
CA GLU A 449 -8.03 25.77 -16.12
C GLU A 449 -9.08 26.67 -15.44
N LEU A 450 -9.19 26.65 -14.11
CA LEU A 450 -10.09 27.54 -13.38
C LEU A 450 -9.75 29.01 -13.60
N ASP A 451 -8.47 29.37 -13.57
CA ASP A 451 -8.01 30.73 -13.83
C ASP A 451 -8.35 31.18 -15.25
N ARG A 452 -8.07 30.32 -16.26
CA ARG A 452 -8.41 30.59 -17.66
C ARG A 452 -9.91 30.79 -17.88
N LYS A 453 -10.75 30.08 -17.12
CA LYS A 453 -12.22 30.13 -17.21
C LYS A 453 -12.86 31.13 -16.24
N GLN A 454 -12.06 31.84 -15.43
CA GLN A 454 -12.52 32.83 -14.45
C GLN A 454 -13.55 32.25 -13.48
N MET A 455 -13.35 31.01 -13.05
CA MET A 455 -14.27 30.29 -12.16
C MET A 455 -14.06 30.58 -10.68
N LEU A 456 -12.96 31.27 -10.35
CA LEU A 456 -12.65 31.77 -9.01
C LEU A 456 -12.67 33.31 -9.03
N PRO A 457 -13.05 33.95 -7.92
CA PRO A 457 -13.08 35.40 -7.80
C PRO A 457 -11.69 36.06 -7.89
#